data_AF-A0A8H3DGZ9-F1
#
_entry.id   AF-A0A8H3DGZ9-F1
#
_cell.length_a   1.000
_cell.length_b   1.000
_cell.length_c   1.000
_cell.angle_alpha   90.00
_cell.angle_beta   90.00
_cell.angle_gamma   90.00
#
_symmetry.space_group_name_H-M   'P 1'
#
loop_
_entity.id
_entity.type
_entity.pdbx_description
1 polymer ?
#
loop_
_entity_poly.entity_id
_entity_poly.type
_entity_poly.pdbx_seq_one_letter_code
_entity_poly.pdbx_strand_id
1 'polypeptide(L)'
;MSLPQPTSASGPTFNQSTFESLLPSVVQIIQSTQPQTSAQTHQQQQEIAKATMALRTQLATARDQVDALPGGEMLLKDQQEVIQMLKEMRSQRRAQLAKLANLSIHAP
;
A
#
# COMPACT_ATOMS: atom_id res chain seq x y z
N MET A 1 -29.97 -21.30 -4.11
CA MET A 1 -28.54 -21.30 -4.47
C MET A 1 -27.97 -19.95 -4.08
N SER A 2 -27.14 -19.93 -3.04
CA SER A 2 -26.55 -18.70 -2.52
C SER A 2 -25.45 -18.23 -3.47
N LEU A 3 -25.54 -16.99 -3.96
CA LEU A 3 -24.46 -16.39 -4.74
C LEU A 3 -23.19 -16.34 -3.88
N PRO A 4 -22.01 -16.66 -4.43
CA PRO A 4 -20.76 -16.39 -3.73
C PRO A 4 -20.64 -14.89 -3.54
N GLN A 5 -20.73 -14.47 -2.28
CA GLN A 5 -20.55 -13.09 -1.84
C GLN A 5 -19.15 -12.64 -2.28
N PRO A 6 -18.99 -11.46 -2.90
CA PRO A 6 -17.66 -10.95 -3.20
C PRO A 6 -16.97 -10.79 -1.85
N THR A 7 -15.99 -11.65 -1.58
CA THR A 7 -15.11 -11.50 -0.43
C THR A 7 -14.43 -10.15 -0.63
N SER A 8 -14.92 -9.13 0.07
CA SER A 8 -14.21 -7.87 0.23
C SER A 8 -12.82 -8.25 0.69
N ALA A 9 -11.86 -8.21 -0.23
CA ALA A 9 -10.47 -8.46 0.08
C ALA A 9 -10.11 -7.40 1.11
N SER A 10 -10.05 -7.79 2.39
CA SER A 10 -9.38 -7.04 3.43
C SER A 10 -7.89 -7.10 3.08
N GLY A 11 -7.52 -6.37 2.03
CA GLY A 11 -6.14 -6.13 1.70
C GLY A 11 -5.47 -5.40 2.86
N PRO A 12 -4.14 -5.49 2.98
CA PRO A 12 -3.40 -4.81 4.02
C PRO A 12 -3.82 -3.34 4.03
N THR A 13 -4.40 -2.90 5.16
CA THR A 13 -4.84 -1.52 5.33
C THR A 13 -3.59 -0.65 5.36
N PHE A 14 -3.41 0.17 4.33
CA PHE A 14 -2.33 1.15 4.26
C PHE A 14 -2.40 2.05 5.49
N ASN A 15 -1.44 1.94 6.41
CA ASN A 15 -1.45 2.70 7.64
C ASN A 15 -0.74 4.04 7.41
N GLN A 16 -1.53 5.03 6.98
CA GLN A 16 -1.07 6.40 6.68
C GLN A 16 -0.26 7.03 7.83
N SER A 17 -0.56 6.69 9.09
CA SER A 17 0.19 7.20 10.25
C SER A 17 1.67 6.79 10.24
N THR A 18 2.01 5.64 9.64
CA THR A 18 3.40 5.18 9.51
C THR A 18 4.19 6.17 8.64
N PHE A 19 3.62 6.60 7.52
CA PHE A 19 4.23 7.54 6.59
C PHE A 19 4.27 8.97 7.13
N GLU A 20 3.18 9.43 7.76
CA GLU A 20 3.10 10.78 8.34
C GLU A 20 4.13 10.99 9.45
N SER A 21 4.55 9.93 10.14
CA SER A 21 5.55 9.98 11.20
C SER A 21 7.01 10.07 10.72
N LEU A 22 7.29 9.74 9.45
CA LEU A 22 8.66 9.68 8.91
C LEU A 22 9.34 11.07 8.88
N LEU A 23 8.63 12.08 8.38
CA LEU A 23 9.16 13.45 8.30
C LEU A 23 9.43 14.04 9.70
N PRO A 24 8.49 13.98 10.67
CA PRO A 24 8.76 14.36 12.05
C PRO A 24 9.97 13.65 12.67
N SER A 25 10.15 12.35 12.40
CA SER A 25 11.28 11.58 12.91
C SER A 25 12.62 12.09 12.38
N VAL A 26 12.69 12.40 11.08
CA VAL A 26 13.89 13.01 10.47
C VAL A 26 14.17 14.39 11.06
N VAL A 27 13.15 15.24 11.21
CA VAL A 27 13.28 16.57 11.82
C VAL A 27 13.82 16.46 13.25
N GLN A 28 13.32 15.51 14.04
CA GLN A 28 13.79 15.28 15.41
C GLN A 28 15.28 14.88 15.46
N ILE A 29 15.73 14.02 14.54
CA ILE A 29 17.14 13.63 14.45
C ILE A 29 18.00 14.86 14.11
N ILE A 30 17.58 15.66 13.12
CA ILE A 30 18.30 16.88 12.72
C ILE A 30 18.38 17.88 13.89
N GLN A 31 17.28 18.10 14.60
CA GLN A 31 17.26 18.96 15.79
C GLN A 31 18.19 18.43 16.89
N SER A 32 18.23 17.11 17.08
CA SER A 32 19.11 16.46 18.07
C SER A 32 20.59 16.57 17.71
N THR A 33 20.92 16.75 16.43
CA THR A 33 22.30 16.98 15.95
C THR A 33 22.76 18.43 16.02
N GLN A 34 21.88 19.40 16.35
CA GLN A 34 22.30 20.79 16.46
C GLN A 34 23.29 20.97 17.62
N PRO A 35 24.36 21.77 17.43
CA PRO A 35 25.34 22.03 18.48
C PRO A 35 24.68 22.76 19.63
N GLN A 36 24.50 22.07 20.75
CA GLN A 36 24.16 22.72 22.01
C GLN A 36 25.43 23.38 22.55
N THR A 37 25.28 24.61 23.08
CA THR A 37 26.37 25.46 23.59
C THR A 37 27.13 24.86 24.78
N SER A 38 26.61 23.80 25.39
CA SER A 38 27.28 22.99 26.40
C SER A 38 27.71 21.65 25.79
N ALA A 39 28.96 21.26 26.06
CA ALA A 39 29.66 20.09 25.51
C ALA A 39 28.74 18.90 25.13
N GLN A 40 28.85 18.44 23.87
CA GLN A 40 28.19 17.22 23.40
C GLN A 40 28.42 16.08 24.39
N THR A 41 27.37 15.72 25.13
CA THR A 41 27.42 14.62 26.08
C THR A 41 27.34 13.30 25.31
N HIS A 42 28.05 12.26 25.75
CA HIS A 42 27.91 10.91 25.18
C HIS A 42 26.45 10.42 25.12
N GLN A 43 25.59 10.94 26.01
CA GLN A 43 24.13 10.74 25.97
C GLN A 43 23.48 11.28 24.70
N GLN A 44 23.88 12.46 24.21
CA GLN A 44 23.34 13.03 22.97
C GLN A 44 23.65 12.15 21.76
N GLN A 45 24.88 11.61 21.69
CA GLN A 45 25.27 10.67 20.63
C GLN A 45 24.46 9.37 20.69
N GLN A 46 24.19 8.84 21.89
CA GLN A 46 23.36 7.65 22.07
C GLN A 46 21.90 7.89 21.65
N GLU A 47 21.32 9.04 22.02
CA GLU A 47 19.96 9.40 21.63
C GLU A 47 19.82 9.58 20.12
N ILE A 48 20.80 10.20 19.45
CA ILE A 48 20.84 10.29 17.98
C ILE A 48 20.90 8.91 17.34
N ALA A 49 21.77 8.02 17.84
CA ALA A 49 21.90 6.66 17.32
C ALA A 49 20.59 5.88 17.49
N LYS A 50 19.95 5.98 18.65
CA LYS A 50 18.65 5.35 18.94
C LYS A 50 17.54 5.88 18.04
N ALA A 51 17.44 7.19 17.86
CA ALA A 51 16.46 7.82 16.99
C ALA A 51 16.65 7.41 15.52
N THR A 52 17.91 7.30 15.07
CA THR A 52 18.24 6.87 13.71
C THR A 52 17.92 5.38 13.48
N MET A 53 18.18 4.53 14.47
CA MET A 53 17.75 3.11 14.42
C MET A 53 16.22 3.00 14.37
N ALA A 54 15.50 3.80 15.16
CA ALA A 54 14.04 3.83 15.13
C ALA A 54 13.51 4.26 13.75
N LEU A 55 14.08 5.30 13.14
CA LEU A 55 13.74 5.74 11.78
C LEU A 55 13.99 4.63 10.75
N ARG A 56 15.12 3.93 10.84
CA ARG A 56 15.43 2.80 9.94
C ARG A 56 14.37 1.71 10.03
N THR A 57 13.92 1.37 11.24
CA THR A 57 12.85 0.39 11.45
C THR A 57 11.52 0.89 10.89
N GLN A 58 11.18 2.16 11.10
CA GLN A 58 9.96 2.76 10.53
C GLN A 58 9.96 2.74 9.00
N LEU A 59 11.10 3.03 8.36
CA LEU A 59 11.25 2.95 6.91
C LEU A 59 11.11 1.53 6.37
N ALA A 60 11.66 0.53 7.08
CA ALA A 60 11.48 -0.87 6.71
C ALA A 60 10.00 -1.26 6.78
N THR A 61 9.32 -0.94 7.87
CA THR A 61 7.88 -1.19 8.02
C THR A 61 7.05 -0.48 6.95
N ALA A 62 7.37 0.79 6.63
CA ALA A 62 6.68 1.55 5.59
C ALA A 62 6.86 0.91 4.21
N ARG A 63 8.07 0.42 3.91
CA ARG A 63 8.35 -0.32 2.68
C ARG A 63 7.57 -1.63 2.62
N ASP A 64 7.60 -2.42 3.69
CA ASP A 64 6.89 -3.70 3.75
C ASP A 64 5.37 -3.50 3.55
N GLN A 65 4.81 -2.40 4.06
CA GLN A 65 3.42 -2.04 3.82
C GLN A 65 3.14 -1.72 2.35
N VAL A 66 4.04 -1.05 1.64
CA VAL A 66 3.91 -0.74 0.20
C VAL A 66 4.07 -1.99 -0.64
N ASP A 67 5.07 -2.82 -0.34
CA ASP A 67 5.32 -4.07 -1.06
C ASP A 67 4.16 -5.07 -0.85
N ALA A 68 3.44 -4.99 0.28
CA ALA A 68 2.24 -5.78 0.53
C ALA A 68 0.97 -5.24 -0.17
N LEU A 69 0.98 -4.02 -0.72
CA LEU A 69 -0.19 -3.48 -1.42
C LEU A 69 -0.46 -4.30 -2.69
N PRO A 70 -1.72 -4.65 -3.00
CA PRO A 70 -2.06 -5.33 -4.24
C PRO A 70 -1.63 -4.50 -5.45
N GLY A 71 -0.71 -5.03 -6.27
CA GLY A 71 -0.14 -4.31 -7.40
C GLY A 71 0.95 -3.28 -7.04
N GLY A 72 1.41 -3.24 -5.79
CA GLY A 72 2.47 -2.32 -5.32
C GLY A 72 3.82 -2.52 -6.03
N GLU A 73 4.08 -3.74 -6.52
CA GLU A 73 5.26 -4.09 -7.31
C GLU A 73 5.16 -3.70 -8.80
N MET A 74 3.96 -3.33 -9.27
CA MET A 74 3.71 -3.05 -10.68
C MET A 74 3.84 -1.55 -10.99
N LEU A 75 4.38 -1.22 -12.15
CA LEU A 75 4.32 0.13 -12.67
C LEU A 75 2.86 0.55 -12.89
N LEU A 76 2.54 1.82 -12.66
CA LEU A 76 1.18 2.36 -12.83
C LEU A 76 0.62 2.08 -14.23
N LYS A 77 1.47 2.11 -15.26
CA LYS A 77 1.11 1.80 -16.64
C LYS A 77 0.64 0.34 -16.79
N ASP A 78 1.37 -0.59 -16.20
CA ASP A 78 1.08 -2.02 -16.28
C ASP A 78 -0.21 -2.35 -15.51
N GLN A 79 -0.41 -1.69 -14.35
CA GLN A 79 -1.67 -1.79 -13.62
C GLN A 79 -2.86 -1.31 -14.46
N GLN A 80 -2.70 -0.20 -15.20
CA GLN A 80 -3.74 0.34 -16.06
C GLN A 80 -4.10 -0.59 -17.22
N GLU A 81 -3.10 -1.29 -17.78
CA GLU A 81 -3.29 -2.31 -18.82
C GLU A 81 -4.07 -3.52 -18.28
N VAL A 82 -3.69 -4.04 -17.11
CA VAL A 82 -4.41 -5.14 -16.46
C VAL A 82 -5.86 -4.75 -16.16
N ILE A 83 -6.10 -3.54 -15.66
CA ILE A 83 -7.46 -3.02 -15.42
C ILE A 83 -8.27 -3.01 -16.72
N GLN A 84 -7.67 -2.56 -17.82
CA GLN A 84 -8.33 -2.51 -19.11
C GLN A 84 -8.68 -3.92 -19.63
N MET A 85 -7.72 -4.84 -19.58
CA MET A 85 -7.93 -6.23 -19.96
C MET A 85 -9.05 -6.88 -19.13
N LEU A 86 -9.05 -6.70 -17.81
CA LEU A 86 -10.09 -7.24 -16.92
C LEU A 86 -11.48 -6.65 -17.21
N LYS A 87 -11.55 -5.35 -17.54
CA LYS A 87 -12.80 -4.69 -17.94
C LYS A 87 -13.35 -5.29 -19.24
N GLU A 88 -12.49 -5.53 -20.22
CA GLU A 88 -12.86 -6.12 -21.51
C GLU A 88 -13.33 -7.57 -21.34
N MET A 89 -12.58 -8.40 -20.62
CA MET A 89 -12.98 -9.78 -20.32
C MET A 89 -14.33 -9.83 -19.60
N ARG A 90 -14.56 -8.94 -18.64
CA ARG A 90 -15.85 -8.83 -17.94
C ARG A 90 -16.97 -8.45 -18.90
N SER A 91 -16.73 -7.50 -19.80
CA SER A 91 -17.71 -7.07 -20.81
C SER A 91 -18.09 -8.22 -21.75
N GLN A 92 -17.09 -8.94 -22.27
CA GLN A 92 -17.28 -10.10 -23.15
C GLN A 92 -18.08 -11.20 -22.46
N ARG A 93 -17.73 -11.56 -21.22
CA ARG A 93 -18.47 -12.56 -20.43
C ARG A 93 -19.92 -12.13 -20.20
N ARG A 94 -20.19 -10.86 -19.92
CA ARG A 94 -21.57 -10.34 -19.79
C ARG A 94 -22.35 -10.45 -21.09
N ALA A 95 -21.74 -10.14 -22.23
CA ALA A 95 -22.39 -10.27 -23.54
C ALA A 95 -22.70 -11.75 -23.87
N GLN A 96 -21.78 -12.67 -23.57
CA GLN A 96 -22.01 -14.11 -23.73
C GLN A 96 -23.17 -14.60 -22.86
N LEU A 97 -23.21 -14.21 -21.58
CA LEU A 97 -24.30 -14.56 -20.67
C LEU A 97 -25.64 -14.00 -21.16
N ALA A 98 -25.68 -12.75 -21.64
CA ALA A 98 -26.90 -12.17 -22.21
C ALA A 98 -27.38 -12.95 -23.44
N LYS A 99 -26.46 -13.36 -24.32
CA LYS A 99 -26.79 -14.20 -25.48
C LYS A 99 -27.36 -15.55 -25.07
N LEU A 100 -26.76 -16.22 -24.08
CA LEU A 100 -27.25 -17.48 -23.55
C LEU A 100 -28.63 -17.34 -22.88
N ALA A 101 -28.82 -16.28 -22.09
CA ALA A 101 -30.11 -15.98 -21.47
C ALA A 101 -31.21 -15.80 -22.53
N ASN A 102 -30.93 -15.04 -23.60
CA ASN A 102 -31.87 -14.84 -24.70
C ASN A 102 -32.20 -16.14 -25.44
N LEU A 103 -31.22 -17.04 -25.60
CA LEU A 103 -31.45 -18.37 -26.20
C LEU A 103 -32.30 -19.28 -25.29
N SER A 104 -32.10 -19.21 -23.97
CA SER A 104 -32.91 -19.99 -23.01
C SER A 104 -34.37 -19.52 -22.90
N ILE A 105 -34.68 -18.26 -23.27
CA ILE A 105 -36.04 -17.72 -23.28
C ILE A 105 -36.80 -18.10 -24.58
N HIS A 106 -36.09 -18.49 -25.64
CA HIS A 106 -36.67 -18.90 -26.93
C HIS A 106 -36.58 -20.42 -27.21
N ALA A 107 -36.20 -21.23 -26.21
CA ALA A 107 -36.28 -22.67 -26.31
C ALA A 107 -37.74 -23.12 -26.04
N PRO A 108 -38.40 -23.88 -26.95
CA PRO A 108 -39.77 -24.37 -26.76
C PRO A 108 -39.88 -25.45 -25.67
#